data_AF-B5GS23-F1
#
_entry.id   AF-B5GS23-F1
#
_cell.length_a   1.000
_cell.length_b   1.000
_cell.length_c   1.000
_cell.angle_alpha   90.00
_cell.angle_beta   90.00
_cell.angle_gamma   90.00
#
_symmetry.space_group_name_H-M   'P 1'
#
loop_
_entity.id
_entity.type
_entity.pdbx_description
1 polymer ?
#
loop_
_entity_poly.entity_id
_entity_poly.type
_entity_poly.pdbx_seq_one_letter_code
_entity_poly.pdbx_strand_id
1 'polypeptide(L)'
;MIMITGHVGAHGDLLQQQCGNRRRHEMSMTGTHRRPTRRGVLALGAGLALAPVPVALLLGTGRTSVRQPPAVPQPRTVRKFRATSASPVPVPPGWMAGVLRKPIGVNFRRGGRGGQRGLILHVQEGEGSLFERFSHPMTRSSAHFWVSQAGEIEQYVSVHDRAWTQSAGNPDWVSVETSGFATEPLTAPQVEAVARVYVWGAREHGWPLEVTDSPEGRGLGTHAMGKGAWGGHACPGTLRARQRDTVMDRVRHSLLSSRTP
;
A
#
# COMPACT_ATOMS: atom_id res chain seq x y z
N MET A 1 9.81 48.96 -42.54
CA MET A 1 10.90 49.85 -43.00
C MET A 1 10.76 51.16 -42.24
N ILE A 2 11.55 51.33 -41.17
CA ILE A 2 12.15 52.58 -40.64
C ILE A 2 13.20 52.07 -39.65
N MET A 3 14.45 52.33 -39.99
CA MET A 3 15.65 52.07 -39.21
C MET A 3 15.89 53.28 -38.31
N ILE A 4 16.24 53.05 -37.04
CA ILE A 4 17.00 54.02 -36.23
C ILE A 4 18.08 53.27 -35.45
N THR A 5 19.31 53.48 -35.90
CA THR A 5 20.63 53.41 -35.21
C THR A 5 20.59 54.14 -33.86
N GLY A 6 21.21 53.76 -32.74
CA GLY A 6 22.53 53.18 -32.49
C GLY A 6 23.30 54.11 -31.52
N HIS A 7 23.84 53.58 -30.40
CA HIS A 7 24.97 54.05 -29.54
C HIS A 7 24.89 53.25 -28.21
N VAL A 8 25.74 52.25 -27.92
CA VAL A 8 27.16 52.26 -27.48
C VAL A 8 27.42 53.12 -26.23
N GLY A 9 27.72 52.42 -25.12
CA GLY A 9 28.28 52.96 -23.89
C GLY A 9 28.72 51.80 -22.99
N ALA A 10 30.01 51.49 -23.02
CA ALA A 10 30.68 50.46 -22.23
C ALA A 10 31.44 51.10 -21.07
N HIS A 11 31.29 50.53 -19.86
CA HIS A 11 32.20 50.54 -18.71
C HIS A 11 31.76 49.28 -17.90
N GLY A 12 32.58 48.24 -17.66
CA GLY A 12 33.83 48.26 -16.89
C GLY A 12 33.48 48.50 -15.43
N ASP A 13 33.77 47.69 -14.42
CA ASP A 13 34.66 46.53 -14.28
C ASP A 13 34.44 45.94 -12.88
N LEU A 14 34.94 44.73 -12.64
CA LEU A 14 35.32 44.15 -11.33
C LEU A 14 34.31 44.15 -10.15
N LEU A 15 33.91 42.94 -9.73
CA LEU A 15 34.29 42.41 -8.42
C LEU A 15 34.10 40.89 -8.40
N GLN A 16 35.23 40.20 -8.57
CA GLN A 16 35.43 38.78 -8.39
C GLN A 16 36.28 38.58 -7.12
N GLN A 17 36.06 37.45 -6.43
CA GLN A 17 36.91 36.83 -5.38
C GLN A 17 36.84 37.46 -3.96
N GLN A 18 36.92 36.73 -2.85
CA GLN A 18 37.06 35.30 -2.53
C GLN A 18 36.98 35.14 -0.99
N CYS A 19 37.15 33.88 -0.55
CA CYS A 19 37.55 33.42 0.79
C CYS A 19 36.40 33.12 1.76
N GLY A 20 36.36 31.98 2.46
CA GLY A 20 37.35 30.91 2.51
C GLY A 20 37.01 29.88 3.60
N ASN A 21 37.26 28.62 3.25
CA ASN A 21 37.80 27.52 4.07
C ASN A 21 37.88 27.72 5.61
N ARG A 22 37.22 26.85 6.40
CA ARG A 22 37.68 26.47 7.75
C ARG A 22 37.24 25.06 8.17
N ARG A 23 38.25 24.18 8.25
CA ARG A 23 38.54 23.14 9.30
C ARG A 23 37.47 22.08 9.54
N ARG A 24 37.68 20.82 9.14
CA ARG A 24 38.44 19.77 9.87
C ARG A 24 38.29 19.86 11.40
N HIS A 25 37.41 19.04 11.96
CA HIS A 25 37.65 18.40 13.26
C HIS A 25 37.52 16.88 13.12
N GLU A 26 38.69 16.29 13.06
CA GLU A 26 38.98 14.87 13.28
C GLU A 26 38.99 14.69 14.81
N MET A 27 38.13 13.82 15.34
CA MET A 27 38.28 13.30 16.70
C MET A 27 38.36 11.78 16.61
N SER A 28 39.59 11.31 16.54
CA SER A 28 40.00 9.96 16.89
C SER A 28 40.00 9.83 18.41
N MET A 29 39.23 8.89 18.95
CA MET A 29 39.36 8.41 20.33
C MET A 29 39.31 6.88 20.28
N THR A 30 40.50 6.30 20.27
CA THR A 30 40.78 4.92 20.66
C THR A 30 40.34 4.71 22.11
N GLY A 31 39.45 3.73 22.34
CA GLY A 31 38.96 3.34 23.66
C GLY A 31 38.78 1.83 23.75
N THR A 32 39.82 1.19 24.27
CA THR A 32 40.00 -0.22 24.63
C THR A 32 38.83 -0.91 25.36
N HIS A 33 38.58 -2.16 24.95
CA HIS A 33 38.17 -3.34 25.74
C HIS A 33 37.70 -3.15 27.19
N ARG A 34 36.50 -3.71 27.51
CA ARG A 34 36.31 -4.60 28.66
C ARG A 34 35.01 -5.42 28.54
N ARG A 35 35.15 -6.74 28.39
CA ARG A 35 34.15 -7.75 28.77
C ARG A 35 34.11 -7.87 30.29
N PRO A 36 32.94 -8.15 30.88
CA PRO A 36 32.87 -9.18 31.91
C PRO A 36 31.66 -10.12 31.68
N THR A 37 31.93 -11.41 31.46
CA THR A 37 31.78 -12.55 32.40
C THR A 37 30.37 -13.15 32.49
N ARG A 38 30.27 -14.39 31.97
CA ARG A 38 29.25 -15.38 32.26
C ARG A 38 29.15 -15.68 33.77
N ARG A 39 27.93 -15.71 34.29
CA ARG A 39 27.40 -16.65 35.31
C ARG A 39 25.93 -16.85 34.91
N GLY A 40 25.39 -18.03 34.62
CA GLY A 40 25.63 -19.33 35.24
C GLY A 40 24.66 -19.49 36.40
N VAL A 41 23.40 -19.86 36.12
CA VAL A 41 22.50 -20.49 37.09
C VAL A 41 21.68 -21.56 36.35
N LEU A 42 21.99 -22.81 36.68
CA LEU A 42 21.13 -23.98 36.51
C LEU A 42 19.91 -23.81 37.42
N ALA A 43 18.72 -24.12 36.92
CA ALA A 43 17.58 -24.50 37.76
C ALA A 43 17.01 -25.83 37.25
N LEU A 44 17.23 -26.87 38.05
CA LEU A 44 16.51 -28.14 38.03
C LEU A 44 15.13 -27.95 38.67
N GLY A 45 14.13 -28.65 38.13
CA GLY A 45 12.81 -28.87 38.75
C GLY A 45 11.88 -29.49 37.70
N ALA A 46 11.75 -30.82 37.66
CA ALA A 46 10.69 -31.55 38.37
C ALA A 46 9.31 -30.90 38.12
N GLY A 47 8.49 -31.38 37.20
CA GLY A 47 7.84 -32.68 37.26
C GLY A 47 6.45 -32.51 37.87
N LEU A 48 5.39 -32.67 37.08
CA LEU A 48 4.19 -33.45 37.41
C LEU A 48 3.15 -33.28 36.29
N ALA A 49 2.77 -34.40 35.69
CA ALA A 49 1.61 -34.51 34.81
C ALA A 49 0.33 -34.52 35.65
N LEU A 50 -0.67 -33.72 35.26
CA LEU A 50 -2.04 -33.83 35.75
C LEU A 50 -2.95 -34.21 34.58
N ALA A 51 -3.62 -35.35 34.75
CA ALA A 51 -4.57 -35.97 33.85
C ALA A 51 -5.90 -35.18 33.74
N PRO A 52 -6.69 -35.38 32.67
CA PRO A 52 -8.00 -34.74 32.52
C PRO A 52 -9.09 -35.35 33.41
N VAL A 53 -9.92 -34.48 33.99
CA VAL A 53 -11.13 -34.82 34.74
C VAL A 53 -12.28 -35.08 33.75
N PRO A 54 -13.06 -36.18 33.87
CA PRO A 54 -14.23 -36.41 33.04
C PRO A 54 -15.43 -35.59 33.57
N VAL A 55 -16.14 -34.94 32.65
CA VAL A 55 -17.44 -34.30 32.90
C VAL A 55 -18.52 -35.39 32.86
N ALA A 56 -19.18 -35.61 33.99
CA ALA A 56 -20.33 -36.49 34.09
C ALA A 56 -21.57 -35.82 33.49
N LEU A 57 -22.16 -36.46 32.46
CA LEU A 57 -23.51 -36.15 31.97
C LEU A 57 -24.54 -36.70 32.96
N LEU A 58 -25.31 -35.82 33.59
CA LEU A 58 -26.53 -36.18 34.32
C LEU A 58 -27.71 -36.26 33.35
N LEU A 59 -28.18 -37.49 33.11
CA LEU A 59 -29.43 -37.79 32.42
C LEU A 59 -30.61 -37.47 33.35
N GLY A 60 -31.30 -36.37 33.09
CA GLY A 60 -32.57 -36.03 33.71
C GLY A 60 -33.75 -36.57 32.90
N THR A 61 -34.43 -37.59 33.41
CA THR A 61 -35.70 -38.10 32.88
C THR A 61 -36.85 -37.16 33.28
N GLY A 62 -37.45 -36.47 32.30
CA GLY A 62 -38.61 -35.60 32.49
C GLY A 62 -39.79 -36.04 31.62
N ARG A 63 -40.86 -36.45 32.31
CA ARG A 63 -42.23 -36.77 31.87
C ARG A 63 -42.71 -36.13 30.56
N THR A 64 -43.30 -36.99 29.74
CA THR A 64 -44.15 -36.71 28.58
C THR A 64 -45.38 -35.87 28.95
N SER A 65 -45.52 -34.70 28.33
CA SER A 65 -46.78 -33.98 28.19
C SER A 65 -47.10 -33.91 26.70
N VAL A 66 -48.15 -34.61 26.29
CA VAL A 66 -48.67 -34.60 24.92
C VAL A 66 -49.26 -33.21 24.66
N ARG A 67 -48.55 -32.40 23.87
CA ARG A 67 -49.03 -31.10 23.38
C ARG A 67 -49.34 -31.25 21.89
N GLN A 68 -50.59 -31.03 21.53
CA GLN A 68 -51.12 -31.05 20.17
C GLN A 68 -50.33 -30.06 19.28
N PRO A 69 -49.85 -30.46 18.09
CA PRO A 69 -49.09 -29.57 17.23
C PRO A 69 -50.02 -28.49 16.63
N PRO A 70 -49.55 -27.22 16.55
CA PRO A 70 -50.29 -26.18 15.85
C PRO A 70 -50.34 -26.47 14.34
N ALA A 71 -51.43 -26.06 13.70
CA ALA A 71 -51.66 -26.24 12.27
C ALA A 71 -50.51 -25.68 11.42
N VAL A 72 -50.07 -26.47 10.43
CA VAL A 72 -49.05 -26.09 9.45
C VAL A 72 -49.55 -24.92 8.61
N PRO A 73 -48.86 -23.77 8.58
CA PRO A 73 -49.21 -22.69 7.66
C PRO A 73 -48.89 -23.13 6.23
N GLN A 74 -49.87 -23.00 5.33
CA GLN A 74 -49.70 -23.21 3.89
C GLN A 74 -48.52 -22.38 3.36
N PRO A 75 -47.68 -22.91 2.45
CA PRO A 75 -46.58 -22.16 1.87
C PRO A 75 -47.13 -20.98 1.07
N ARG A 76 -46.91 -19.77 1.58
CA ARG A 76 -47.04 -18.54 0.78
C ARG A 76 -46.10 -18.66 -0.41
N THR A 77 -46.65 -18.66 -1.62
CA THR A 77 -45.88 -18.52 -2.85
C THR A 77 -44.97 -17.30 -2.74
N VAL A 78 -43.68 -17.56 -2.59
CA VAL A 78 -42.64 -16.53 -2.65
C VAL A 78 -42.66 -15.99 -4.07
N ARG A 79 -43.24 -14.80 -4.23
CA ARG A 79 -43.12 -14.01 -5.45
C ARG A 79 -41.62 -13.81 -5.69
N LYS A 80 -41.05 -14.51 -6.67
CA LYS A 80 -39.67 -14.31 -7.10
C LYS A 80 -39.56 -12.84 -7.52
N PHE A 81 -38.96 -12.02 -6.66
CA PHE A 81 -38.55 -10.68 -7.05
C PHE A 81 -37.49 -10.86 -8.14
N ARG A 82 -37.91 -10.64 -9.39
CA ARG A 82 -36.99 -10.54 -10.52
C ARG A 82 -36.17 -9.29 -10.24
N ALA A 83 -34.95 -9.49 -9.74
CA ALA A 83 -33.98 -8.42 -9.60
C ALA A 83 -33.83 -7.78 -10.99
N THR A 84 -34.36 -6.58 -11.15
CA THR A 84 -34.05 -5.73 -12.28
C THR A 84 -32.55 -5.50 -12.24
N SER A 85 -31.81 -6.15 -13.14
CA SER A 85 -30.41 -5.88 -13.40
C SER A 85 -30.28 -4.41 -13.79
N ALA A 86 -30.00 -3.55 -12.81
CA ALA A 86 -29.58 -2.20 -13.08
C ALA A 86 -28.31 -2.28 -13.93
N SER A 87 -28.26 -1.50 -15.02
CA SER A 87 -27.05 -1.36 -15.81
C SER A 87 -25.91 -0.89 -14.88
N PRO A 88 -24.69 -1.44 -14.99
CA PRO A 88 -23.60 -1.04 -14.12
C PRO A 88 -23.35 0.45 -14.29
N VAL A 89 -23.28 1.18 -13.17
CA VAL A 89 -22.89 2.60 -13.15
C VAL A 89 -21.51 2.70 -13.81
N PRO A 90 -21.33 3.57 -14.83
CA PRO A 90 -20.03 3.72 -15.48
C PRO A 90 -18.96 4.15 -14.48
N VAL A 91 -17.79 3.52 -14.58
CA VAL A 91 -16.65 3.81 -13.69
C VAL A 91 -16.00 5.12 -14.16
N PRO A 92 -15.86 6.14 -13.30
CA PRO A 92 -15.26 7.41 -13.71
C PRO A 92 -13.77 7.24 -14.09
N PRO A 93 -13.21 8.12 -14.95
CA PRO A 93 -11.79 8.09 -15.30
C PRO A 93 -10.86 8.08 -14.08
N GLY A 94 -9.82 7.25 -14.15
CA GLY A 94 -8.84 7.06 -13.08
C GLY A 94 -9.33 6.24 -11.89
N TRP A 95 -10.54 5.66 -11.98
CA TRP A 95 -11.04 4.67 -11.03
C TRP A 95 -11.00 3.27 -11.64
N MET A 96 -10.50 2.31 -10.88
CA MET A 96 -10.45 0.90 -11.28
C MET A 96 -11.83 0.27 -11.15
N ALA A 97 -12.26 -0.49 -12.15
CA ALA A 97 -13.50 -1.25 -12.10
C ALA A 97 -13.35 -2.51 -11.23
N GLY A 98 -14.42 -2.96 -10.58
CA GLY A 98 -14.44 -4.22 -9.83
C GLY A 98 -13.62 -4.22 -8.53
N VAL A 99 -13.39 -3.04 -7.94
CA VAL A 99 -12.80 -2.85 -6.61
C VAL A 99 -13.71 -1.98 -5.74
N LEU A 100 -13.51 -2.00 -4.42
CA LEU A 100 -14.28 -1.17 -3.51
C LEU A 100 -13.86 0.30 -3.65
N ARG A 101 -14.76 1.13 -4.19
CA ARG A 101 -14.53 2.58 -4.30
C ARG A 101 -14.95 3.27 -3.00
N LYS A 102 -13.98 3.81 -2.28
CA LYS A 102 -14.17 4.55 -1.03
C LYS A 102 -13.56 5.96 -1.14
N PRO A 103 -14.14 6.86 -1.94
CA PRO A 103 -13.54 8.16 -2.23
C PRO A 103 -13.38 9.01 -0.96
N ILE A 104 -12.18 9.52 -0.73
CA ILE A 104 -11.91 10.49 0.35
C ILE A 104 -12.16 11.93 -0.13
N GLY A 105 -12.58 12.81 0.79
CA GLY A 105 -12.85 14.22 0.50
C GLY A 105 -11.68 15.18 0.78
N VAL A 106 -10.64 14.72 1.48
CA VAL A 106 -9.50 15.49 1.96
C VAL A 106 -8.19 14.71 1.82
N ASN A 107 -7.05 15.34 2.11
CA ASN A 107 -5.71 14.72 2.09
C ASN A 107 -5.20 14.29 0.71
N PHE A 108 -5.67 14.92 -0.36
CA PHE A 108 -5.14 14.78 -1.71
C PHE A 108 -5.28 16.11 -2.45
N ARG A 109 -4.69 16.23 -3.64
CA ARG A 109 -4.92 17.37 -4.53
C ARG A 109 -5.62 16.89 -5.79
N ARG A 110 -6.73 17.52 -6.16
CA ARG A 110 -7.36 17.30 -7.48
C ARG A 110 -6.42 17.71 -8.60
N GLY A 111 -6.25 16.86 -9.60
CA GLY A 111 -5.21 16.99 -10.62
C GLY A 111 -3.80 17.01 -10.01
N GLY A 112 -2.89 17.79 -10.60
CA GLY A 112 -1.52 17.94 -10.10
C GLY A 112 -0.64 16.70 -10.27
N ARG A 113 -1.10 15.74 -11.08
CA ARG A 113 -0.31 14.64 -11.64
C ARG A 113 0.45 15.15 -12.87
N GLY A 114 1.75 14.87 -12.93
CA GLY A 114 2.63 15.14 -14.06
C GLY A 114 2.95 13.88 -14.88
N GLY A 115 2.69 12.68 -14.34
CA GLY A 115 3.02 11.43 -15.02
C GLY A 115 2.24 10.21 -14.53
N GLN A 116 2.43 9.11 -15.25
CA GLN A 116 1.95 7.76 -14.94
C GLN A 116 3.13 6.77 -15.03
N ARG A 117 4.14 6.97 -14.17
CA ARG A 117 5.39 6.18 -14.22
C ARG A 117 5.18 4.72 -13.85
N GLY A 118 4.19 4.44 -13.01
CA GLY A 118 3.86 3.11 -12.54
C GLY A 118 3.29 3.13 -11.14
N LEU A 119 3.55 2.06 -10.39
CA LEU A 119 3.00 1.82 -9.06
C LEU A 119 4.11 1.74 -8.01
N ILE A 120 3.90 2.38 -6.87
CA ILE A 120 4.77 2.29 -5.70
C ILE A 120 4.10 1.41 -4.66
N LEU A 121 4.80 0.35 -4.28
CA LEU A 121 4.40 -0.55 -3.21
C LEU A 121 4.76 0.04 -1.85
N HIS A 122 3.75 0.13 -0.99
CA HIS A 122 3.87 0.53 0.41
C HIS A 122 3.36 -0.56 1.36
N VAL A 123 3.70 -0.42 2.64
CA VAL A 123 3.13 -1.16 3.76
C VAL A 123 2.72 -0.15 4.82
N GLN A 124 1.52 -0.31 5.37
CA GLN A 124 0.95 0.70 6.26
C GLN A 124 1.47 0.62 7.71
N GLU A 125 2.21 -0.43 8.06
CA GLU A 125 2.62 -0.76 9.43
C GLU A 125 1.40 -0.90 10.36
N GLY A 126 0.48 -1.79 9.98
CA GLY A 126 -0.75 -2.05 10.71
C GLY A 126 -1.77 -2.80 9.87
N GLU A 127 -2.96 -3.01 10.42
CA GLU A 127 -4.02 -3.79 9.79
C GLU A 127 -5.31 -2.99 9.61
N GLY A 128 -6.12 -3.41 8.63
CA GLY A 128 -7.44 -2.82 8.35
C GLY A 128 -7.40 -1.64 7.37
N SER A 129 -8.59 -1.30 6.87
CA SER A 129 -8.80 -0.23 5.89
C SER A 129 -8.27 1.12 6.41
N LEU A 130 -7.62 1.87 5.54
CA LEU A 130 -7.13 3.23 5.85
C LEU A 130 -8.16 4.31 5.58
N PHE A 131 -9.39 3.95 5.17
CA PHE A 131 -10.40 4.92 4.74
C PHE A 131 -10.72 5.97 5.80
N GLU A 132 -11.00 5.54 7.04
CA GLU A 132 -11.33 6.48 8.13
C GLU A 132 -10.14 7.40 8.45
N ARG A 133 -8.93 6.83 8.50
CA ARG A 133 -7.70 7.58 8.75
C ARG A 133 -7.45 8.61 7.65
N PHE A 134 -7.51 8.22 6.37
CA PHE A 134 -7.29 9.14 5.25
C PHE A 134 -8.44 10.13 5.04
N SER A 135 -9.64 9.85 5.57
CA SER A 135 -10.76 10.80 5.60
C SER A 135 -10.61 11.87 6.69
N HIS A 136 -9.76 11.64 7.69
CA HIS A 136 -9.58 12.59 8.79
C HIS A 136 -8.66 13.76 8.36
N PRO A 137 -9.09 15.04 8.43
CA PRO A 137 -8.32 16.18 7.92
C PRO A 137 -6.93 16.38 8.53
N MET A 138 -6.73 15.92 9.78
CA MET A 138 -5.44 16.05 10.47
C MET A 138 -4.39 15.02 10.01
N THR A 139 -4.78 13.98 9.27
CA THR A 139 -3.86 12.93 8.82
C THR A 139 -2.82 13.45 7.84
N ARG A 140 -3.19 14.39 6.95
CA ARG A 140 -2.30 15.02 5.98
C ARG A 140 -1.50 14.03 5.11
N SER A 141 -2.05 12.83 4.90
CA SER A 141 -1.53 11.80 4.00
C SER A 141 -2.65 10.96 3.41
N SER A 142 -2.39 10.31 2.28
CA SER A 142 -3.31 9.40 1.59
C SER A 142 -2.55 8.46 0.67
N ALA A 143 -3.25 7.46 0.11
CA ALA A 143 -2.78 6.64 -1.00
C ALA A 143 -3.88 6.48 -2.05
N HIS A 144 -3.53 6.04 -3.26
CA HIS A 144 -4.54 5.79 -4.30
C HIS A 144 -5.30 4.50 -3.99
N PHE A 145 -4.57 3.43 -3.67
CA PHE A 145 -5.11 2.11 -3.38
C PHE A 145 -4.68 1.61 -2.00
N TRP A 146 -5.45 0.66 -1.48
CA TRP A 146 -5.09 -0.18 -0.36
C TRP A 146 -5.46 -1.64 -0.63
N VAL A 147 -4.66 -2.57 -0.10
CA VAL A 147 -4.87 -4.02 -0.25
C VAL A 147 -4.85 -4.71 1.11
N SER A 148 -5.94 -5.41 1.44
CA SER A 148 -6.06 -6.22 2.67
C SER A 148 -5.18 -7.46 2.64
N GLN A 149 -4.95 -8.11 3.79
CA GLN A 149 -4.27 -9.42 3.82
C GLN A 149 -4.99 -10.49 2.97
N ALA A 150 -6.31 -10.36 2.79
CA ALA A 150 -7.15 -11.25 1.99
C ALA A 150 -7.22 -10.85 0.50
N GLY A 151 -6.50 -9.80 0.08
CA GLY A 151 -6.47 -9.36 -1.33
C GLY A 151 -7.67 -8.51 -1.76
N GLU A 152 -8.46 -8.02 -0.81
CA GLU A 152 -9.48 -7.00 -1.11
C GLU A 152 -8.79 -5.70 -1.51
N ILE A 153 -9.29 -5.05 -2.56
CA ILE A 153 -8.74 -3.79 -3.05
C ILE A 153 -9.73 -2.68 -2.75
N GLU A 154 -9.26 -1.65 -2.07
CA GLU A 154 -9.94 -0.39 -1.93
C GLU A 154 -9.23 0.68 -2.76
N GLN A 155 -9.99 1.58 -3.37
CA GLN A 155 -9.46 2.78 -4.00
C GLN A 155 -10.04 4.02 -3.30
N TYR A 156 -9.15 4.94 -2.93
CA TYR A 156 -9.48 6.16 -2.19
C TYR A 156 -9.38 7.43 -3.02
N VAL A 157 -8.40 7.47 -3.94
CA VAL A 157 -8.09 8.64 -4.78
C VAL A 157 -8.02 8.19 -6.23
N SER A 158 -8.58 8.99 -7.15
CA SER A 158 -8.41 8.76 -8.59
C SER A 158 -6.92 8.82 -8.95
N VAL A 159 -6.43 7.95 -9.82
CA VAL A 159 -5.02 8.00 -10.26
C VAL A 159 -4.68 9.22 -11.13
N HIS A 160 -5.68 10.03 -11.48
CA HIS A 160 -5.50 11.34 -12.13
C HIS A 160 -5.38 12.49 -11.13
N ASP A 161 -5.66 12.24 -9.86
CA ASP A 161 -5.45 13.17 -8.76
C ASP A 161 -4.18 12.79 -8.01
N ARG A 162 -3.59 13.76 -7.31
CA ARG A 162 -2.35 13.56 -6.55
C ARG A 162 -2.65 13.17 -5.11
N ALA A 163 -2.53 11.89 -4.79
CA ALA A 163 -2.44 11.42 -3.41
C ALA A 163 -1.18 11.99 -2.70
N TRP A 164 -1.22 12.08 -1.36
CA TRP A 164 -0.13 12.58 -0.54
C TRP A 164 0.58 11.41 0.15
N THR A 165 1.43 10.68 -0.56
CA THR A 165 2.03 9.41 -0.09
C THR A 165 3.56 9.43 -0.01
N GLN A 166 4.25 9.68 -1.13
CA GLN A 166 5.71 9.56 -1.29
C GLN A 166 6.42 10.90 -1.59
N SER A 167 5.91 12.01 -1.05
CA SER A 167 6.48 13.36 -1.17
C SER A 167 6.78 13.79 -2.61
N ALA A 168 8.06 13.95 -3.00
CA ALA A 168 8.43 14.42 -4.34
C ALA A 168 8.01 13.45 -5.46
N GLY A 169 7.73 12.18 -5.15
CA GLY A 169 7.21 11.22 -6.12
C GLY A 169 5.71 11.35 -6.42
N ASN A 170 4.95 12.06 -5.57
CA ASN A 170 3.49 12.18 -5.68
C ASN A 170 2.98 12.62 -7.07
N PRO A 171 3.63 13.57 -7.79
CA PRO A 171 3.16 13.99 -9.10
C PRO A 171 3.19 12.89 -10.16
N ASP A 172 4.09 11.91 -10.06
CA ASP A 172 4.38 11.00 -11.18
C ASP A 172 3.99 9.53 -10.92
N TRP A 173 3.88 9.14 -9.65
CA TRP A 173 3.75 7.74 -9.23
C TRP A 173 2.40 7.44 -8.57
N VAL A 174 1.75 6.34 -8.97
CA VAL A 174 0.56 5.84 -8.25
C VAL A 174 1.03 5.06 -7.03
N SER A 175 0.24 5.06 -5.94
CA SER A 175 0.60 4.42 -4.68
C SER A 175 -0.42 3.34 -4.29
N VAL A 176 0.08 2.23 -3.76
CA VAL A 176 -0.72 1.19 -3.12
C VAL A 176 -0.17 0.90 -1.73
N GLU A 177 -1.00 1.05 -0.72
CA GLU A 177 -0.74 0.57 0.64
C GLU A 177 -1.12 -0.90 0.75
N THR A 178 -0.36 -1.66 1.54
CA THR A 178 -0.70 -3.05 1.87
C THR A 178 -0.83 -3.19 3.39
N SER A 179 -1.86 -3.94 3.81
CA SER A 179 -2.05 -4.35 5.19
C SER A 179 -0.86 -5.20 5.69
N GLY A 180 -0.48 -5.02 6.94
CA GLY A 180 0.61 -5.72 7.63
C GLY A 180 1.83 -4.85 7.92
N PHE A 181 2.94 -5.54 8.15
CA PHE A 181 4.18 -4.96 8.66
C PHE A 181 5.36 -5.26 7.73
N ALA A 182 6.38 -4.39 7.70
CA ALA A 182 7.59 -4.59 6.88
C ALA A 182 8.37 -5.87 7.22
N THR A 183 8.17 -6.39 8.44
CA THR A 183 8.76 -7.65 8.94
C THR A 183 8.07 -8.90 8.44
N GLU A 184 7.00 -8.76 7.66
CA GLU A 184 6.21 -9.87 7.13
C GLU A 184 6.19 -9.80 5.60
N PRO A 185 6.20 -10.96 4.91
CA PRO A 185 6.00 -10.99 3.47
C PRO A 185 4.57 -10.55 3.10
N LEU A 186 4.38 -10.13 1.86
CA LEU A 186 3.05 -10.07 1.26
C LEU A 186 2.44 -11.48 1.26
N THR A 187 1.17 -11.56 1.61
CA THR A 187 0.38 -12.78 1.44
C THR A 187 0.19 -13.07 -0.05
N ALA A 188 -0.11 -14.34 -0.41
CA ALA A 188 -0.42 -14.67 -1.80
C ALA A 188 -1.62 -13.86 -2.36
N PRO A 189 -2.73 -13.67 -1.60
CA PRO A 189 -3.80 -12.78 -2.03
C PRO A 189 -3.36 -11.33 -2.25
N GLN A 190 -2.42 -10.80 -1.45
CA GLN A 190 -1.88 -9.46 -1.66
C GLN A 190 -1.07 -9.36 -2.96
N VAL A 191 -0.22 -10.35 -3.24
CA VAL A 191 0.53 -10.41 -4.51
C VAL A 191 -0.42 -10.40 -5.70
N GLU A 192 -1.48 -11.22 -5.66
CA GLU A 192 -2.52 -11.25 -6.69
C GLU A 192 -3.24 -9.90 -6.85
N ALA A 193 -3.62 -9.27 -5.74
CA ALA A 193 -4.34 -8.01 -5.76
C ALA A 193 -3.47 -6.85 -6.27
N VAL A 194 -2.21 -6.75 -5.84
CA VAL A 194 -1.26 -5.75 -6.38
C VAL A 194 -1.02 -5.99 -7.86
N ALA A 195 -0.87 -7.25 -8.29
CA ALA A 195 -0.77 -7.59 -9.71
C ALA A 195 -2.02 -7.15 -10.50
N ARG A 196 -3.22 -7.32 -9.95
CA ARG A 196 -4.46 -6.83 -10.58
C ARG A 196 -4.48 -5.31 -10.76
N VAL A 197 -4.08 -4.54 -9.74
CA VAL A 197 -3.95 -3.08 -9.85
C VAL A 197 -2.95 -2.73 -10.95
N TYR A 198 -1.83 -3.44 -11.00
CA TYR A 198 -0.80 -3.19 -11.99
C TYR A 198 -1.23 -3.54 -13.43
N VAL A 199 -1.92 -4.67 -13.63
CA VAL A 199 -2.51 -5.05 -14.92
C VAL A 199 -3.46 -3.97 -15.42
N TRP A 200 -4.31 -3.44 -14.54
CA TRP A 200 -5.20 -2.34 -14.88
C TRP A 200 -4.41 -1.09 -15.29
N GLY A 201 -3.42 -0.65 -14.52
CA GLY A 201 -2.60 0.51 -14.88
C GLY A 201 -1.75 0.29 -16.14
N ALA A 202 -1.29 -0.94 -16.41
CA ALA A 202 -0.61 -1.27 -17.66
C ALA A 202 -1.54 -1.12 -18.88
N ARG A 203 -2.80 -1.54 -18.76
CA ARG A 203 -3.81 -1.41 -19.82
C ARG A 203 -4.26 0.03 -20.02
N GLU A 204 -4.56 0.74 -18.95
CA GLU A 204 -5.13 2.10 -19.01
C GLU A 204 -4.08 3.20 -19.24
N HIS A 205 -2.84 2.97 -18.78
CA HIS A 205 -1.81 4.03 -18.71
C HIS A 205 -0.45 3.60 -19.28
N GLY A 206 -0.33 2.40 -19.84
CA GLY A 206 0.91 1.96 -20.49
C GLY A 206 2.10 1.85 -19.52
N TRP A 207 1.84 1.40 -18.28
CA TRP A 207 2.91 1.08 -17.34
C TRP A 207 3.77 -0.08 -17.88
N PRO A 208 5.11 0.04 -17.87
CA PRO A 208 5.99 -1.02 -18.35
C PRO A 208 5.94 -2.23 -17.43
N LEU A 209 6.22 -3.43 -17.94
CA LEU A 209 6.18 -4.68 -17.16
C LEU A 209 7.55 -4.99 -16.53
N GLU A 210 8.06 -4.04 -15.74
CA GLU A 210 9.38 -4.09 -15.11
C GLU A 210 9.36 -3.59 -13.66
N VAL A 211 10.31 -4.05 -12.86
CA VAL A 211 10.60 -3.48 -11.55
C VAL A 211 11.60 -2.34 -11.72
N THR A 212 11.51 -1.32 -10.88
CA THR A 212 12.52 -0.26 -10.83
C THR A 212 12.94 0.09 -9.42
N ASP A 213 14.19 0.50 -9.28
CA ASP A 213 14.79 1.05 -8.06
C ASP A 213 15.25 2.50 -8.27
N SER A 214 14.77 3.16 -9.33
CA SER A 214 15.06 4.57 -9.62
C SER A 214 13.78 5.42 -9.50
N PRO A 215 13.82 6.55 -8.77
CA PRO A 215 12.71 7.49 -8.73
C PRO A 215 12.41 8.14 -10.10
N GLU A 216 13.40 8.21 -10.99
CA GLU A 216 13.29 8.67 -12.38
C GLU A 216 12.85 7.55 -13.34
N GLY A 217 12.83 6.30 -12.89
CA GLY A 217 12.43 5.13 -13.65
C GLY A 217 10.92 5.06 -13.92
N ARG A 218 10.49 3.89 -14.37
CA ARG A 218 9.10 3.51 -14.59
C ARG A 218 8.93 2.05 -14.16
N GLY A 219 7.71 1.61 -13.84
CA GLY A 219 7.46 0.23 -13.47
C GLY A 219 6.82 0.02 -12.09
N LEU A 220 7.14 -1.10 -11.44
CA LEU A 220 6.82 -1.35 -10.04
C LEU A 220 8.01 -0.96 -9.14
N GLY A 221 7.83 0.12 -8.38
CA GLY A 221 8.83 0.65 -7.45
C GLY A 221 8.47 0.43 -5.98
N THR A 222 9.32 0.96 -5.10
CA THR A 222 9.08 1.03 -3.64
C THR A 222 9.27 2.46 -3.14
N HIS A 223 8.68 2.80 -2.00
CA HIS A 223 8.89 4.13 -1.39
C HIS A 223 10.38 4.38 -1.10
N ALA A 224 11.11 3.35 -0.68
CA ALA A 224 12.53 3.43 -0.34
C ALA A 224 13.43 3.97 -1.46
N MET A 225 13.07 3.77 -2.74
CA MET A 225 13.91 4.20 -3.86
C MET A 225 14.07 5.72 -3.95
N GLY A 226 13.13 6.48 -3.38
CA GLY A 226 13.16 7.94 -3.36
C GLY A 226 14.07 8.58 -2.31
N LYS A 227 14.61 7.79 -1.38
CA LYS A 227 15.56 8.23 -0.34
C LYS A 227 15.07 9.53 0.33
N GLY A 228 15.97 10.46 0.62
CA GLY A 228 15.64 11.72 1.31
C GLY A 228 14.59 12.57 0.61
N ALA A 229 14.56 12.59 -0.73
CA ALA A 229 13.56 13.36 -1.49
C ALA A 229 12.14 12.86 -1.23
N TRP A 230 11.98 11.58 -0.87
CA TRP A 230 10.69 10.96 -0.56
C TRP A 230 10.48 10.75 0.95
N GLY A 231 11.28 11.41 1.79
CA GLY A 231 11.16 11.38 3.26
C GLY A 231 12.07 10.36 3.96
N GLY A 232 12.90 9.60 3.24
CA GLY A 232 13.87 8.69 3.84
C GLY A 232 13.29 7.40 4.43
N HIS A 233 12.08 7.01 4.03
CA HIS A 233 11.42 5.81 4.53
C HIS A 233 12.01 4.53 3.91
N ALA A 234 12.12 3.45 4.69
CA ALA A 234 12.54 2.13 4.22
C ALA A 234 11.36 1.26 3.69
N CYS A 235 10.15 1.82 3.64
CA CYS A 235 8.93 1.17 3.20
C CYS A 235 9.05 0.62 1.76
N PRO A 236 8.59 -0.61 1.47
CA PRO A 236 7.80 -1.52 2.31
C PRO A 236 8.63 -2.52 3.13
N GLY A 237 9.92 -2.26 3.33
CA GLY A 237 10.86 -3.22 3.90
C GLY A 237 11.41 -4.21 2.86
N THR A 238 12.50 -4.87 3.21
CA THR A 238 13.25 -5.73 2.29
C THR A 238 12.50 -6.98 1.88
N LEU A 239 11.70 -7.58 2.79
CA LEU A 239 10.93 -8.80 2.51
C LEU A 239 9.89 -8.55 1.43
N ARG A 240 9.05 -7.53 1.61
CA ARG A 240 8.01 -7.15 0.64
C ARG A 240 8.62 -6.61 -0.66
N ALA A 241 9.70 -5.82 -0.59
CA ALA A 241 10.37 -5.28 -1.77
C ALA A 241 10.91 -6.38 -2.70
N ARG A 242 11.37 -7.51 -2.15
CA ARG A 242 11.85 -8.67 -2.94
C ARG A 242 10.73 -9.43 -3.66
N GLN A 243 9.47 -9.26 -3.26
CA GLN A 243 8.34 -9.91 -3.91
C GLN A 243 7.82 -9.14 -5.15
N ARG A 244 8.42 -7.99 -5.51
CA ARG A 244 8.04 -7.24 -6.72
C ARG A 244 8.22 -8.06 -8.00
N ASP A 245 9.23 -8.91 -8.08
CA ASP A 245 9.40 -9.82 -9.22
C ASP A 245 8.27 -10.85 -9.29
N THR A 246 7.88 -11.42 -8.15
CA THR A 246 6.72 -12.33 -8.07
C THR A 246 5.43 -11.64 -8.51
N VAL A 247 5.22 -10.37 -8.11
CA VAL A 247 4.10 -9.56 -8.60
C VAL A 247 4.18 -9.38 -10.11
N MET A 248 5.35 -9.02 -10.66
CA MET A 248 5.52 -8.84 -12.11
C MET A 248 5.30 -10.13 -12.91
N ASP A 249 5.74 -11.27 -12.40
CA ASP A 249 5.46 -12.57 -13.02
C ASP A 249 3.97 -12.84 -13.06
N ARG A 250 3.24 -12.49 -11.98
CA ARG A 250 1.79 -12.61 -11.96
C ARG A 250 1.09 -11.66 -12.92
N VAL A 251 1.59 -10.44 -13.08
CA VAL A 251 1.11 -9.47 -14.07
C VAL A 251 1.26 -10.04 -15.49
N ARG A 252 2.44 -10.55 -15.84
CA ARG A 252 2.73 -11.14 -17.15
C ARG A 252 1.82 -12.32 -17.42
N HIS A 253 1.68 -13.23 -16.45
CA HIS A 253 0.76 -14.37 -16.56
C HIS A 253 -0.67 -13.92 -16.83
N SER A 254 -1.19 -12.95 -16.08
CA SER A 254 -2.56 -12.45 -16.24
C SER A 254 -2.81 -11.82 -17.62
N LEU A 255 -1.83 -11.08 -18.15
CA LEU A 255 -1.92 -10.46 -19.46
C LEU A 255 -1.87 -11.49 -20.60
N LEU A 256 -1.06 -12.55 -20.45
CA LEU A 256 -0.99 -13.65 -21.43
C LEU A 256 -2.29 -14.47 -21.44
N SER A 257 -2.81 -14.85 -20.28
CA SER A 257 -4.05 -15.63 -20.17
C SER A 257 -5.28 -14.90 -20.71
N SER A 258 -5.26 -13.56 -20.73
CA SER A 258 -6.34 -12.74 -21.29
C SER A 258 -6.32 -12.60 -22.82
N ARG A 259 -5.30 -13.14 -23.50
CA ARG A 259 -5.16 -13.08 -24.96
C ARG A 259 -5.60 -14.36 -25.68
N THR A 260 -5.89 -15.41 -24.93
CA THR A 260 -6.40 -16.67 -25.49
C THR A 260 -7.93 -16.59 -25.54
N PRO A 261 -8.56 -16.63 -26.74
CA PRO A 261 -10.01 -16.58 -26.88
C PRO A 261 -10.71 -17.82 -26.34
#